data_AF-Q8VJ86-F1
#
_entry.id   AF-Q8VJ86-F1
#
_cell.length_a   1.000
_cell.length_b   1.000
_cell.length_c   1.000
_cell.angle_alpha   90.00
_cell.angle_beta   90.00
_cell.angle_gamma   90.00
#
_symmetry.space_group_name_H-M   'P 1'
#
loop_
_entity.id
_entity.type
_entity.pdbx_description
1 polymer ?
#
loop_
_entity_poly.entity_id
_entity_poly.type
_entity_poly.pdbx_seq_one_letter_code
_entity_poly.pdbx_strand_id
1 'polypeptide(L)'
;MSRQASRQVSIIRSAGDGNRSCGCVTPKEGVWVVTLRVVPEGLAAASAAVEALTARLAAAHAGAAPAITAVVAPAADPVSLQSAVGFSALGSEHAAIAGEGVEELGRSGVAVGESGIGYAAGDAVAAATYLVSGGSL
;
A
#
# COMPACT_ATOMS: atom_id res chain seq x y z
N MET A 1 -6.16 -42.93 34.67
CA MET A 1 -5.42 -42.11 33.68
C MET A 1 -6.39 -41.16 32.99
N SER A 2 -6.92 -40.18 33.74
CA SER A 2 -7.88 -39.17 33.27
C SER A 2 -7.38 -37.80 33.72
N ARG A 3 -6.80 -36.99 32.82
CA ARG A 3 -6.41 -35.60 33.08
C ARG A 3 -5.87 -34.89 31.82
N GLN A 4 -6.64 -34.84 30.73
CA GLN A 4 -6.23 -34.06 29.55
C GLN A 4 -7.39 -33.39 28.80
N ALA A 5 -8.49 -33.08 29.51
CA ALA A 5 -9.72 -32.54 28.92
C ALA A 5 -10.18 -31.19 29.53
N SER A 6 -9.32 -30.39 30.19
CA SER A 6 -9.81 -29.19 30.93
C SER A 6 -8.92 -27.95 31.02
N ARG A 7 -7.96 -27.72 30.11
CA ARG A 7 -7.24 -26.43 30.03
C ARG A 7 -6.92 -26.19 28.55
N GLN A 8 -7.34 -25.15 27.85
CA GLN A 8 -7.72 -23.80 28.22
C GLN A 8 -8.88 -23.33 27.34
N VAL A 9 -10.02 -23.08 27.98
CA VAL A 9 -10.83 -21.93 27.60
C VAL A 9 -10.15 -20.73 28.24
N SER A 10 -9.49 -19.87 27.46
CA SER A 10 -9.21 -18.49 27.88
C SER A 10 -8.71 -17.60 26.75
N ILE A 11 -9.53 -16.60 26.43
CA ILE A 11 -9.16 -15.24 25.98
C ILE A 11 -8.57 -15.22 24.56
N ILE A 12 -9.34 -14.85 23.52
CA ILE A 12 -9.67 -13.46 23.20
C ILE A 12 -11.14 -13.33 22.75
N ARG A 13 -11.97 -12.65 23.55
CA ARG A 13 -13.12 -11.89 23.05
C ARG A 13 -12.65 -10.45 22.83
N SER A 14 -12.68 -9.99 21.59
CA SER A 14 -12.80 -8.57 21.18
C SER A 14 -13.17 -8.59 19.70
N ALA A 15 -14.45 -8.62 19.32
CA ALA A 15 -15.34 -7.46 19.16
C ALA A 15 -14.81 -6.42 18.16
N GLY A 16 -15.50 -6.26 17.02
CA GLY A 16 -15.50 -5.04 16.20
C GLY A 16 -14.92 -5.16 14.78
N ASP A 17 -15.83 -5.29 13.82
CA ASP A 17 -15.79 -4.80 12.43
C ASP A 17 -14.66 -5.17 11.44
N GLY A 18 -15.10 -5.85 10.38
CA GLY A 18 -14.80 -5.46 9.00
C GLY A 18 -13.46 -5.92 8.41
N ASN A 19 -13.51 -7.02 7.66
CA ASN A 19 -12.60 -7.30 6.54
C ASN A 19 -11.12 -7.57 6.84
N ARG A 20 -10.81 -8.39 7.86
CA ARG A 20 -9.50 -9.04 7.98
C ARG A 20 -9.66 -10.54 8.20
N SER A 21 -9.90 -11.28 7.11
CA SER A 21 -9.59 -12.71 7.08
C SER A 21 -8.40 -12.92 6.15
N CYS A 22 -7.19 -12.66 6.65
CA CYS A 22 -6.05 -13.46 6.22
C CYS A 22 -6.40 -14.88 6.66
N GLY A 23 -6.85 -15.73 5.73
CA GLY A 23 -7.32 -17.08 6.03
C GLY A 23 -6.16 -17.97 6.42
N CYS A 24 -5.59 -17.78 7.61
CA CYS A 24 -4.68 -18.74 8.21
C CYS A 24 -5.50 -19.93 8.70
N VAL A 25 -5.68 -20.91 7.82
CA VAL A 25 -6.08 -22.26 8.23
C VAL A 25 -4.95 -22.78 9.11
N THR A 26 -5.26 -23.20 10.34
CA THR A 26 -4.27 -23.76 11.26
C THR A 26 -3.71 -25.07 10.69
N PRO A 27 -2.39 -25.19 10.50
CA PRO A 27 -1.84 -26.38 9.88
C PRO A 27 -1.75 -27.53 10.88
N LYS A 28 -2.14 -28.73 10.43
CA LYS A 28 -1.97 -29.95 11.23
C LYS A 28 -0.52 -30.43 11.35
N GLU A 29 0.41 -29.86 10.57
CA GLU A 29 1.80 -30.31 10.45
C GLU A 29 2.85 -29.17 10.47
N GLY A 30 2.46 -27.94 10.84
CA GLY A 30 3.40 -26.80 10.94
C GLY A 30 3.67 -26.02 9.64
N VAL A 31 3.03 -26.38 8.52
CA VAL A 31 3.12 -25.65 7.24
C VAL A 31 1.99 -24.64 7.10
N TRP A 32 2.27 -23.35 7.25
CA TRP A 32 1.26 -22.31 7.03
C TRP A 32 0.91 -22.19 5.55
N VAL A 33 -0.33 -22.52 5.19
CA VAL A 33 -0.86 -22.31 3.84
C VAL A 33 -1.70 -21.04 3.85
N VAL A 34 -1.34 -20.09 2.98
CA VAL A 34 -2.13 -18.89 2.71
C VAL A 34 -2.83 -19.08 1.36
N THR A 35 -4.14 -18.88 1.33
CA THR A 35 -4.93 -18.88 0.07
C THR A 35 -5.22 -17.44 -0.32
N LEU A 36 -4.78 -17.03 -1.50
CA LEU A 36 -4.96 -15.66 -2.02
C LEU A 36 -6.25 -15.56 -2.86
N ARG A 37 -6.98 -14.46 -2.70
CA ARG A 37 -8.21 -14.16 -3.44
C ARG A 37 -7.99 -12.84 -4.19
N VAL A 38 -7.55 -12.94 -5.44
CA VAL A 38 -7.15 -11.79 -6.27
C VAL A 38 -8.01 -11.74 -7.53
N VAL A 39 -8.34 -10.52 -8.00
CA VAL A 39 -8.97 -10.27 -9.30
C VAL A 39 -7.98 -9.45 -10.13
N PRO A 40 -7.37 -10.01 -11.19
CA PRO A 40 -6.31 -9.35 -11.96
C PRO A 40 -6.72 -8.00 -12.58
N GLU A 41 -7.95 -7.90 -13.08
CA GLU A 41 -8.50 -6.66 -13.65
C GLU A 41 -8.64 -5.57 -12.59
N GLY A 42 -8.95 -5.96 -11.35
CA GLY A 42 -9.00 -5.07 -10.20
C GLY A 42 -7.63 -4.50 -9.85
N LEU A 43 -6.57 -5.30 -9.97
CA LEU A 43 -5.19 -4.83 -9.77
C LEU A 43 -4.74 -3.90 -10.91
N ALA A 44 -5.12 -4.18 -12.15
CA ALA A 44 -4.87 -3.28 -13.28
C ALA A 44 -5.57 -1.91 -13.09
N ALA A 45 -6.85 -1.93 -12.69
CA ALA A 45 -7.59 -0.71 -12.38
C ALA A 45 -7.00 0.07 -11.20
N ALA A 46 -6.55 -0.64 -10.16
CA ALA A 46 -5.89 -0.02 -9.01
C ALA A 46 -4.56 0.64 -9.40
N SER A 47 -3.74 -0.02 -10.23
CA SER A 47 -2.49 0.54 -10.74
C SER A 47 -2.73 1.84 -11.52
N ALA A 48 -3.70 1.86 -12.44
CA ALA A 48 -4.08 3.06 -13.18
C ALA A 48 -4.61 4.18 -12.26
N ALA A 49 -5.38 3.83 -11.22
CA ALA A 49 -5.85 4.81 -10.24
C ALA A 49 -4.69 5.43 -9.44
N VAL A 50 -3.68 4.61 -9.08
CA VAL A 50 -2.46 5.08 -8.41
C VAL A 50 -1.66 5.99 -9.33
N GLU A 51 -1.47 5.65 -10.61
CA GLU A 51 -0.81 6.54 -11.58
C GLU A 51 -1.50 7.91 -11.65
N ALA A 52 -2.83 7.91 -11.77
CA ALA A 52 -3.61 9.16 -11.81
C ALA A 52 -3.52 9.94 -10.49
N LEU A 53 -3.38 9.26 -9.35
CA LEU A 53 -3.19 9.90 -8.04
C LEU A 53 -1.79 10.51 -7.93
N THR A 54 -0.76 9.77 -8.35
CA THR A 54 0.64 10.23 -8.40
C THR A 54 0.77 11.49 -9.24
N ALA A 55 0.17 11.53 -10.43
CA ALA A 55 0.16 12.72 -11.28
C ALA A 55 -0.51 13.93 -10.60
N ARG A 56 -1.65 13.70 -9.92
CA ARG A 56 -2.36 14.75 -9.17
C ARG A 56 -1.54 15.28 -8.00
N LEU A 57 -0.88 14.40 -7.25
CA LEU A 57 -0.01 14.79 -6.14
C LEU A 57 1.23 15.54 -6.63
N ALA A 58 1.86 15.09 -7.72
CA ALA A 58 2.98 15.79 -8.33
C ALA A 58 2.61 17.22 -8.75
N ALA A 59 1.47 17.37 -9.43
CA ALA A 59 0.98 18.68 -9.86
C ALA A 59 0.62 19.59 -8.67
N ALA A 60 -0.07 19.06 -7.66
CA ALA A 60 -0.40 19.81 -6.45
C ALA A 60 0.86 20.26 -5.71
N HIS A 61 1.87 19.39 -5.62
CA HIS A 61 3.12 19.70 -4.94
C HIS A 61 3.93 20.75 -5.70
N ALA A 62 4.05 20.63 -7.02
CA ALA A 62 4.70 21.63 -7.87
C ALA A 62 4.01 23.00 -7.78
N GLY A 63 2.67 23.03 -7.71
CA GLY A 63 1.90 24.25 -7.53
C GLY A 63 2.07 24.91 -6.16
N ALA A 64 2.28 24.11 -5.12
CA ALA A 64 2.47 24.60 -3.75
C ALA A 64 3.91 25.01 -3.44
N ALA A 65 4.91 24.45 -4.16
CA ALA A 65 6.33 24.63 -3.86
C ALA A 65 6.73 26.11 -3.70
N PRO A 66 6.42 27.04 -4.64
CA PRO A 66 6.83 28.44 -4.49
C PRO A 66 6.26 29.10 -3.23
N ALA A 67 5.03 28.75 -2.84
CA ALA A 67 4.36 29.34 -1.69
C ALA A 67 4.99 28.93 -0.36
N ILE A 68 5.57 27.71 -0.29
CA ILE A 68 6.14 27.18 0.95
C ILE A 68 7.66 27.35 1.03
N THR A 69 8.37 27.44 -0.10
CA THR A 69 9.84 27.55 -0.13
C THR A 69 10.35 28.98 -0.22
N ALA A 70 9.50 29.95 -0.56
CA ALA A 70 9.89 31.35 -0.75
C ALA A 70 9.13 32.29 0.19
N VAL A 71 9.19 32.02 1.50
CA VAL A 71 8.52 32.83 2.52
C VAL A 71 9.26 34.16 2.68
N VAL A 72 8.55 35.27 2.47
CA VAL A 72 9.08 36.63 2.64
C VAL A 72 8.78 37.13 4.05
N ALA A 73 9.78 37.75 4.69
CA ALA A 73 9.61 38.32 6.01
C ALA A 73 8.64 39.52 6.01
N PRO A 74 7.72 39.60 6.99
CA PRO A 74 6.76 40.71 7.07
C PRO A 74 7.41 42.03 7.55
N ALA A 75 8.55 41.96 8.23
CA ALA A 75 9.31 43.09 8.74
C ALA A 75 10.82 42.77 8.75
N ALA A 76 11.66 43.81 8.90
CA ALA A 76 13.11 43.71 8.88
C ALA A 76 13.75 43.44 10.26
N ASP A 77 12.95 43.16 11.29
CA ASP A 77 13.49 42.78 12.59
C ASP A 77 14.11 41.37 12.55
N PRO A 78 15.07 41.07 13.43
CA PRO A 78 15.77 39.78 13.41
C PRO A 78 14.86 38.55 13.54
N VAL A 79 13.75 38.66 14.28
CA VAL A 79 12.84 37.53 14.52
C VAL A 79 12.02 37.23 13.27
N SER A 80 11.53 38.27 12.59
CA SER A 80 10.82 38.14 11.31
C SER A 80 11.70 37.52 10.23
N LEU A 81 12.95 37.98 10.12
CA LEU A 81 13.92 37.44 9.16
C LEU A 81 14.26 35.98 9.46
N GLN A 82 14.56 35.66 10.72
CA GLN A 82 14.90 34.29 11.12
C GLN A 82 13.73 33.34 10.90
N SER A 83 12.50 33.78 11.20
CA SER A 83 11.29 32.97 10.98
C SER A 83 11.04 32.71 9.50
N ALA A 84 11.15 33.72 8.63
CA ALA A 84 10.99 33.56 7.19
C ALA A 84 12.00 32.58 6.58
N VAL A 85 13.27 32.67 7.01
CA VAL A 85 14.33 31.72 6.60
C VAL A 85 14.03 30.31 7.11
N GLY A 86 13.64 30.17 8.38
CA GLY A 86 13.30 28.88 8.99
C GLY A 86 12.12 28.19 8.29
N PHE A 87 11.05 28.93 8.00
CA PHE A 87 9.90 28.39 7.26
C PHE A 87 10.26 28.01 5.82
N SER A 88 11.07 28.81 5.14
CA SER A 88 11.52 28.50 3.77
C SER A 88 12.39 27.24 3.71
N ALA A 89 13.26 27.04 4.72
CA ALA A 89 14.05 25.82 4.85
C ALA A 89 13.17 24.60 5.11
N LEU A 90 12.25 24.68 6.09
CA LEU A 90 11.30 23.61 6.38
C LEU A 90 10.41 23.28 5.18
N GLY A 91 9.95 24.31 4.46
CA GLY A 91 9.16 24.14 3.23
C GLY A 91 9.95 23.42 2.14
N SER A 92 11.26 23.68 2.03
CA SER A 92 12.15 23.02 1.08
C SER A 92 12.38 21.54 1.45
N GLU A 93 12.58 21.24 2.73
CA GLU A 93 12.67 19.85 3.22
C GLU A 93 11.36 19.09 2.99
N HIS A 94 10.22 19.71 3.32
CA HIS A 94 8.91 19.12 3.05
C HIS A 94 8.71 18.86 1.56
N ALA A 95 9.17 19.78 0.70
CA ALA A 95 9.06 19.62 -0.73
C ALA A 95 9.87 18.44 -1.29
N ALA A 96 11.08 18.26 -0.77
CA ALA A 96 11.91 17.11 -1.13
C ALA A 96 11.24 15.78 -0.72
N ILE A 97 10.76 15.69 0.52
CA ILE A 97 10.11 14.47 1.04
C ILE A 97 8.80 14.17 0.29
N ALA A 98 8.00 15.20 -0.03
CA ALA A 98 6.80 15.03 -0.82
C ALA A 98 7.11 14.50 -2.23
N GLY A 99 8.18 15.00 -2.86
CA GLY A 99 8.70 14.47 -4.13
C GLY A 99 9.07 12.99 -4.05
N GLU A 100 9.87 12.61 -3.04
CA GLU A 100 10.25 11.21 -2.81
C GLU A 100 9.02 10.29 -2.60
N GLY A 101 8.02 10.78 -1.85
CA GLY A 101 6.76 10.07 -1.66
C GLY A 101 5.97 9.86 -2.94
N VAL A 102 5.93 10.84 -3.84
CA VAL A 102 5.32 10.72 -5.17
C VAL A 102 6.05 9.67 -6.02
N GLU A 103 7.38 9.66 -5.98
CA GLU A 103 8.19 8.68 -6.71
C GLU A 103 7.97 7.25 -6.21
N GLU A 104 7.97 7.04 -4.90
CA GLU A 104 7.74 5.72 -4.30
C GLU A 104 6.30 5.24 -4.55
N LEU A 105 5.31 6.13 -4.47
CA LEU A 105 3.93 5.78 -4.82
C LEU A 105 3.81 5.35 -6.28
N GLY A 106 4.48 6.05 -7.20
CA GLY A 106 4.57 5.66 -8.61
C GLY A 106 5.18 4.27 -8.79
N ARG A 107 6.32 4.00 -8.13
CA ARG A 107 6.97 2.67 -8.14
C ARG A 107 6.06 1.58 -7.58
N SER A 108 5.34 1.86 -6.49
CA SER A 108 4.35 0.94 -5.93
C SER A 108 3.20 0.66 -6.90
N GLY A 109 2.70 1.69 -7.60
CA GLY A 109 1.67 1.54 -8.64
C GLY A 109 2.09 0.58 -9.76
N VAL A 110 3.33 0.67 -10.22
CA VAL A 110 3.91 -0.26 -11.21
C VAL A 110 3.94 -1.69 -10.66
N ALA A 111 4.44 -1.88 -9.43
CA ALA A 111 4.52 -3.19 -8.80
C ALA A 111 3.13 -3.85 -8.61
N VAL A 112 2.08 -3.05 -8.35
CA VAL A 112 0.69 -3.54 -8.31
C VAL A 112 0.22 -4.00 -9.68
N GLY A 113 0.57 -3.27 -10.76
CA GLY A 113 0.26 -3.66 -12.14
C GLY A 113 0.96 -4.95 -12.55
N GLU A 114 2.26 -5.07 -12.25
CA GLU A 114 3.05 -6.29 -12.46
C GLU A 114 2.48 -7.49 -11.70
N SER A 115 2.05 -7.27 -10.46
CA SER A 115 1.37 -8.29 -9.67
C SER A 115 0.08 -8.75 -10.35
N GLY A 116 -0.71 -7.83 -10.90
CA GLY A 116 -1.92 -8.15 -11.68
C GLY A 116 -1.63 -9.05 -12.87
N ILE A 117 -0.57 -8.73 -13.64
CA ILE A 117 -0.11 -9.57 -14.76
C ILE A 117 0.31 -10.95 -14.27
N GLY A 118 1.05 -11.02 -13.15
CA GLY A 118 1.50 -12.28 -12.54
C GLY A 118 0.34 -13.19 -12.16
N TYR A 119 -0.69 -12.66 -11.51
CA TYR A 119 -1.88 -13.45 -11.15
C TYR A 119 -2.68 -13.89 -12.39
N ALA A 120 -2.88 -13.01 -13.38
CA ALA A 120 -3.55 -13.39 -14.62
C ALA A 120 -2.82 -14.51 -15.38
N ALA A 121 -1.49 -14.43 -15.45
CA ALA A 121 -0.66 -15.47 -16.08
C ALA A 121 -0.72 -16.79 -15.29
N GLY A 122 -0.66 -16.73 -13.95
CA GLY A 122 -0.78 -17.90 -13.08
C GLY A 122 -2.14 -18.60 -13.25
N ASP A 123 -3.23 -17.84 -13.30
CA ASP A 123 -4.57 -18.37 -13.52
C ASP A 123 -4.72 -19.04 -14.89
N ALA A 124 -4.13 -18.45 -15.95
CA ALA A 124 -4.13 -19.04 -17.27
C ALA A 124 -3.34 -20.36 -17.33
N VAL A 125 -2.18 -20.43 -16.67
CA VAL A 125 -1.38 -21.67 -16.56
C VAL A 125 -2.15 -22.74 -15.80
N ALA A 126 -2.78 -22.38 -14.67
CA ALA A 126 -3.59 -23.31 -13.88
C ALA A 126 -4.76 -23.87 -14.70
N ALA A 127 -5.48 -23.01 -15.44
CA ALA A 127 -6.56 -23.44 -16.32
C ALA A 127 -6.07 -24.38 -17.45
N ALA A 128 -4.92 -24.09 -18.06
CA ALA A 128 -4.32 -24.94 -19.09
C ALA A 128 -3.92 -26.33 -18.54
N THR A 129 -3.38 -26.40 -17.32
CA THR A 129 -3.09 -27.70 -16.69
C THR A 129 -4.34 -28.54 -16.45
N TYR A 130 -5.47 -27.92 -16.06
CA TYR A 130 -6.75 -28.64 -15.96
C TYR A 130 -7.23 -29.19 -17.31
N LEU A 131 -7.04 -28.43 -18.40
CA LEU A 131 -7.37 -28.91 -19.74
C LEU A 131 -6.50 -30.10 -20.18
N VAL A 132 -5.19 -30.04 -19.90
CA VAL A 132 -4.22 -31.10 -20.25
C VAL A 132 -4.39 -32.36 -19.40
N SER A 133 -4.72 -32.22 -18.11
CA SER A 133 -4.88 -33.36 -17.18
C SER A 133 -6.21 -34.12 -17.31
N GLY A 134 -6.99 -33.86 -18.37
CA GLY A 134 -8.19 -34.64 -18.67
C GLY A 134 -9.48 -34.00 -18.18
N GLY A 135 -9.65 -32.69 -18.36
CA GLY A 135 -10.97 -32.06 -18.38
C GLY A 135 -11.81 -32.60 -19.54
N SER A 136 -12.26 -33.85 -19.45
CA SER A 136 -13.25 -34.46 -20.33
C SER A 136 -14.63 -33.90 -19.98
N LEU A 137 -15.25 -33.24 -20.96
CA LEU A 137 -16.71 -33.12 -21.06
C LEU A 137 -17.34 -34.52 -21.19
#